data_AF-A0A0R2DH55-F1
#
_entry.id   AF-A0A0R2DH55-F1
#
_cell.length_a   1.000
_cell.length_b   1.000
_cell.length_c   1.000
_cell.angle_alpha   90.00
_cell.angle_beta   90.00
_cell.angle_gamma   90.00
#
_symmetry.space_group_name_H-M   'P 1'
#
loop_
_entity.id
_entity.type
_entity.pdbx_description
1 polymer ?
#
loop_
_entity_poly.entity_id
_entity_poly.type
_entity_poly.pdbx_seq_one_letter_code
_entity_poly.pdbx_strand_id
1 'polypeptide(L)'
;MGLLYGEWMMIVKKILMLVGTAVAVMGLTPAMTAHARSYLTITSSNKTSYNARFVRQGSRNDGIYYYAPYYTQQSAKTRDASGKNWQHRFVRVSQTVKLSNGATFVKFSWYGKTIGWVDQSALQKYSRSQNATALMNRAHFQGRALLFNNFTKGASHISVGYADATTKTATTTSTLFPIASLQKVMTGAIIEQLAASKKLSLNNKLSQYYPSVRNSGSITLRQLLNHRSGINMNETTPGTLLTSQAAEINYTLAQMQVASNGTYNYTNANYTLLAGVASKVTGQSYDQLVQNRIIKPLGLKHTYSWNALPANSSVANGYKFANGKNYQSKNVSQKLMSSLLGAGNYYSTPEDYYAIQKGIRNGKILTKNQYYDLANDYKINYAGGLYHYSGGIKRVRGSLSGAGYNNLLYGSEGNKKGVILFANQSPTRNIDSLGKTLYDLARYYNEN
;
A
#
# COMPACT_ATOMS: atom_id res chain seq x y z
N MET A 1 1.68 -16.60 -3.85
CA MET A 1 0.98 -17.56 -2.98
C MET A 1 1.38 -19.02 -3.26
N GLY A 2 1.74 -19.39 -4.50
CA GLY A 2 2.23 -20.75 -4.82
C GLY A 2 3.48 -21.21 -4.06
N LEU A 3 4.47 -20.34 -3.87
CA LEU A 3 5.69 -20.67 -3.10
C LEU A 3 5.48 -20.78 -1.58
N LEU A 4 4.41 -20.19 -1.03
CA LEU A 4 4.11 -20.22 0.41
C LEU A 4 3.30 -21.45 0.82
N TYR A 5 2.60 -22.08 -0.13
CA TYR A 5 1.72 -23.22 0.14
C TYR A 5 2.47 -24.56 0.03
N GLY A 6 3.38 -24.69 -0.94
CA GLY A 6 4.19 -25.90 -1.14
C GLY A 6 5.15 -26.19 0.03
N GLU A 7 5.74 -25.16 0.65
CA GLU A 7 6.63 -25.31 1.81
C GLU A 7 5.87 -25.61 3.11
N TRP A 8 4.59 -25.26 3.19
CA TRP A 8 3.74 -25.50 4.37
C TRP A 8 3.40 -26.98 4.54
N MET A 9 3.17 -27.71 3.43
CA MET A 9 2.88 -29.15 3.47
C MET A 9 4.02 -30.00 4.04
N MET A 10 5.29 -29.56 3.92
CA MET A 10 6.42 -30.26 4.55
C MET A 10 6.43 -30.12 6.08
N ILE A 11 5.95 -28.98 6.61
CA ILE A 11 5.90 -28.72 8.06
C ILE A 11 4.75 -29.52 8.70
N VAL A 12 3.61 -29.65 8.01
CA VAL A 12 2.46 -30.43 8.51
C VAL A 12 2.71 -31.94 8.50
N LYS A 13 3.43 -32.46 7.49
CA LYS A 13 3.73 -33.91 7.42
C LYS A 13 4.52 -34.43 8.62
N LYS A 14 5.33 -33.61 9.30
CA LYS A 14 6.01 -33.99 10.54
C LYS A 14 5.13 -33.92 11.80
N ILE A 15 4.02 -33.18 11.77
CA ILE A 15 3.10 -33.05 12.90
C ILE A 15 2.16 -34.28 13.01
N LEU A 16 1.85 -34.94 11.88
CA LEU A 16 0.93 -36.09 11.83
C LEU A 16 1.59 -37.45 12.13
N MET A 17 2.92 -37.58 12.11
CA MET A 17 3.62 -38.85 12.39
C MET A 17 3.86 -39.15 13.88
N LEU A 18 3.27 -38.38 14.81
CA LEU A 18 3.48 -38.54 16.25
C LEU A 18 2.24 -38.97 17.05
N VAL A 19 1.16 -39.38 16.38
CA VAL A 19 -0.02 -39.95 17.05
C VAL A 19 -0.32 -41.31 16.44
N GLY A 20 0.18 -42.37 17.09
CA GLY A 20 -0.25 -43.74 16.80
C GLY A 20 0.82 -44.79 17.01
N THR A 21 1.03 -45.22 18.25
CA THR A 21 0.92 -46.63 18.70
C THR A 21 1.36 -46.73 20.17
N ALA A 22 0.47 -47.27 20.99
CA ALA A 22 0.74 -47.74 22.35
C ALA A 22 0.55 -49.26 22.38
N VAL A 23 1.08 -49.92 23.43
CA VAL A 23 1.12 -51.38 23.75
C VAL A 23 2.43 -52.04 23.26
N ALA A 24 3.25 -52.79 24.02
CA ALA A 24 3.11 -53.52 25.29
C ALA A 24 4.40 -53.50 26.16
N VAL A 25 4.24 -53.91 27.42
CA VAL A 25 5.26 -54.07 28.48
C VAL A 25 5.93 -55.45 28.41
N MET A 26 7.26 -55.53 28.61
CA MET A 26 7.99 -56.43 29.53
C MET A 26 9.49 -56.54 29.20
N GLY A 27 10.34 -56.52 30.24
CA GLY A 27 11.76 -56.92 30.15
C GLY A 27 12.74 -56.02 30.91
N LEU A 28 12.99 -56.33 32.19
CA LEU A 28 13.99 -55.68 33.03
C LEU A 28 15.43 -56.02 32.60
N THR A 29 16.25 -55.00 32.36
CA THR A 29 17.68 -54.97 32.73
C THR A 29 18.03 -53.53 33.14
N PRO A 30 18.80 -53.29 34.22
CA PRO A 30 19.30 -51.95 34.52
C PRO A 30 20.51 -51.70 33.61
N ALA A 31 20.25 -51.29 32.38
CA ALA A 31 21.30 -50.80 31.51
C ALA A 31 21.77 -49.45 32.06
N MET A 32 22.96 -49.49 32.69
CA MET A 32 23.86 -48.39 33.05
C MET A 32 23.38 -47.01 32.60
N THR A 33 22.98 -46.18 33.56
CA THR A 33 22.74 -44.74 33.37
C THR A 33 23.99 -44.07 32.83
N ALA A 34 24.08 -43.98 31.51
CA ALA A 34 25.09 -43.21 30.81
C ALA A 34 24.91 -41.73 31.17
N HIS A 35 25.90 -41.17 31.86
CA HIS A 35 26.12 -39.78 32.22
C HIS A 35 25.11 -38.76 31.66
N ALA A 36 24.28 -38.19 32.54
CA ALA A 36 23.54 -36.98 32.23
C ALA A 36 24.54 -35.85 31.92
N ARG A 37 24.83 -35.60 30.64
CA ARG A 37 25.48 -34.35 30.24
C ARG A 37 24.57 -33.22 30.70
N SER A 38 25.03 -32.42 31.65
CA SER A 38 24.28 -31.28 32.17
C SER A 38 23.98 -30.32 31.01
N TYR A 39 22.70 -30.02 30.79
CA TYR A 39 22.28 -29.01 29.82
C TYR A 39 22.82 -27.63 30.20
N LEU A 40 22.95 -26.74 29.20
CA LEU A 40 23.28 -25.34 29.45
C LEU A 40 22.13 -24.67 30.20
N THR A 41 22.44 -23.93 31.26
CA THR A 41 21.45 -23.17 32.01
C THR A 41 21.31 -21.77 31.43
N ILE A 42 20.10 -21.19 31.52
CA ILE A 42 19.84 -19.80 31.16
C ILE A 42 20.25 -18.93 32.35
N THR A 43 21.28 -18.11 32.19
CA THR A 43 21.81 -17.23 33.24
C THR A 43 21.12 -15.86 33.25
N SER A 44 20.54 -15.45 32.12
CA SER A 44 19.67 -14.27 32.07
C SER A 44 18.66 -14.38 30.93
N SER A 45 17.50 -13.74 31.11
CA SER A 45 16.43 -13.68 30.11
C SER A 45 15.77 -12.31 30.12
N ASN A 46 15.85 -11.61 28.99
CA ASN A 46 15.32 -10.27 28.81
C ASN A 46 14.27 -10.25 27.71
N LYS A 47 13.12 -9.61 27.97
CA LYS A 47 12.19 -9.23 26.91
C LYS A 47 12.82 -8.10 26.11
N THR A 48 12.96 -8.30 24.81
CA THR A 48 13.54 -7.32 23.90
C THR A 48 12.61 -7.15 22.70
N SER A 49 12.78 -6.09 21.94
CA SER A 49 11.90 -5.82 20.80
C SER A 49 12.64 -4.99 19.77
N TYR A 50 13.18 -5.65 18.75
CA TYR A 50 13.85 -4.97 17.65
C TYR A 50 13.74 -5.78 16.36
N ASN A 51 13.89 -5.08 15.24
CA ASN A 51 13.98 -5.72 13.94
C ASN A 51 15.43 -6.10 13.59
N ALA A 52 15.60 -7.19 12.87
CA ALA A 52 16.90 -7.69 12.46
C ALA A 52 16.85 -8.39 11.10
N ARG A 53 18.02 -8.56 10.50
CA ARG A 53 18.21 -9.30 9.27
C ARG A 53 19.22 -10.41 9.50
N PHE A 54 18.93 -11.61 9.00
CA PHE A 54 19.88 -12.71 8.97
C PHE A 54 21.05 -12.39 8.04
N VAL A 55 22.27 -12.61 8.54
CA VAL A 55 23.52 -12.33 7.83
C VAL A 55 24.48 -13.51 7.91
N ARG A 56 25.41 -13.59 6.95
CA ARG A 56 26.54 -14.55 6.92
C ARG A 56 26.14 -16.03 7.03
N GLN A 57 24.92 -16.42 6.65
CA GLN A 57 24.47 -17.80 6.78
C GLN A 57 25.13 -18.75 5.78
N GLY A 58 25.74 -18.23 4.71
CA GLY A 58 26.58 -19.02 3.80
C GLY A 58 27.80 -19.63 4.48
N SER A 59 28.46 -18.87 5.36
CA SER A 59 29.65 -19.32 6.10
C SER A 59 29.34 -19.87 7.49
N ARG A 60 28.28 -19.38 8.16
CA ARG A 60 27.93 -19.80 9.53
C ARG A 60 27.01 -21.00 9.60
N ASN A 61 25.96 -21.03 8.77
CA ASN A 61 24.91 -22.05 8.79
C ASN A 61 24.32 -22.29 10.20
N ASP A 62 23.87 -21.21 10.86
CA ASP A 62 23.41 -21.26 12.25
C ASP A 62 22.22 -22.21 12.43
N GLY A 63 22.13 -22.89 13.58
CA GLY A 63 20.99 -23.73 13.91
C GLY A 63 19.76 -22.89 14.30
N ILE A 64 18.59 -23.29 13.81
CA ILE A 64 17.30 -22.77 14.27
C ILE A 64 16.66 -23.80 15.19
N TYR A 65 16.21 -23.37 16.37
CA TYR A 65 15.66 -24.23 17.42
C TYR A 65 14.26 -23.78 17.81
N TYR A 66 13.23 -24.58 17.60
CA TYR A 66 11.84 -24.13 17.70
C TYR A 66 11.37 -23.94 19.14
N TYR A 67 11.86 -24.77 20.05
CA TYR A 67 11.30 -24.86 21.41
C TYR A 67 12.13 -24.10 22.45
N ALA A 68 13.45 -24.23 22.41
CA ALA A 68 14.36 -23.62 23.37
C ALA A 68 15.73 -23.33 22.74
N PRO A 69 16.60 -22.50 23.36
CA PRO A 69 17.97 -22.28 22.89
C PRO A 69 18.77 -23.59 22.81
N TYR A 70 19.79 -23.60 21.95
CA TYR A 70 20.62 -24.79 21.73
C TYR A 70 21.11 -25.41 23.04
N TYR A 71 20.90 -26.72 23.18
CA TYR A 71 21.43 -27.55 24.25
C TYR A 71 21.00 -27.13 25.67
N THR A 72 19.83 -26.48 25.80
CA THR A 72 19.23 -26.14 27.11
C THR A 72 18.25 -27.18 27.62
N GLN A 73 17.72 -28.02 26.73
CA GLN A 73 16.83 -29.14 27.06
C GLN A 73 16.86 -30.19 25.93
N GLN A 74 16.30 -31.38 26.19
CA GLN A 74 16.32 -32.49 25.24
C GLN A 74 15.76 -32.12 23.86
N SER A 75 14.64 -31.38 23.82
CA SER A 75 14.00 -30.97 22.55
C SER A 75 14.77 -29.88 21.78
N ALA A 76 15.90 -29.38 22.31
CA ALA A 76 16.77 -28.40 21.68
C ALA A 76 18.22 -28.90 21.56
N LYS A 77 18.43 -30.22 21.70
CA LYS A 77 19.75 -30.85 21.59
C LYS A 77 20.29 -30.85 20.16
N THR A 78 19.40 -30.85 19.17
CA THR A 78 19.73 -30.77 17.74
C THR A 78 18.96 -29.62 17.10
N ARG A 79 19.49 -29.05 16.02
CA ARG A 79 18.79 -28.00 15.28
C ARG A 79 17.56 -28.57 14.57
N ASP A 80 16.46 -27.84 14.57
CA ASP A 80 15.24 -28.18 13.83
C ASP A 80 15.34 -27.76 12.35
N ALA A 81 16.05 -26.67 12.09
CA ALA A 81 16.29 -26.17 10.74
C ALA A 81 17.66 -25.50 10.58
N SER A 82 18.07 -25.34 9.32
CA SER A 82 19.32 -24.67 8.92
C SER A 82 19.08 -23.17 8.68
N GLY A 83 19.98 -22.36 9.22
CA GLY A 83 20.03 -20.91 9.01
C GLY A 83 20.38 -20.50 7.58
N LYS A 84 20.94 -21.39 6.74
CA LYS A 84 21.18 -21.10 5.30
C LYS A 84 19.90 -20.65 4.59
N ASN A 85 18.77 -21.28 4.91
CA ASN A 85 17.45 -20.93 4.33
C ASN A 85 16.90 -19.59 4.84
N TRP A 86 17.55 -19.00 5.84
CA TRP A 86 17.19 -17.73 6.46
C TRP A 86 18.04 -16.56 6.01
N GLN A 87 19.07 -16.77 5.19
CA GLN A 87 19.93 -15.70 4.68
C GLN A 87 19.10 -14.52 4.15
N HIS A 88 19.43 -13.31 4.60
CA HIS A 88 18.75 -12.06 4.26
C HIS A 88 17.28 -11.91 4.71
N ARG A 89 16.68 -12.89 5.39
CA ARG A 89 15.33 -12.75 5.92
C ARG A 89 15.29 -11.67 7.00
N PHE A 90 14.28 -10.82 6.89
CA PHE A 90 13.98 -9.77 7.86
C PHE A 90 13.03 -10.33 8.92
N VAL A 91 13.40 -10.22 10.20
CA VAL A 91 12.73 -10.85 11.34
C VAL A 91 12.59 -9.87 12.50
N ARG A 92 11.71 -10.19 13.45
CA ARG A 92 11.56 -9.43 14.69
C ARG A 92 12.00 -10.28 15.87
N VAL A 93 12.92 -9.76 16.67
CA VAL A 93 13.39 -10.36 17.92
C VAL A 93 12.49 -9.90 19.06
N SER A 94 12.07 -10.83 19.91
CA SER A 94 11.17 -10.58 21.05
C SER A 94 11.78 -10.93 22.41
N GLN A 95 12.89 -11.66 22.44
CA GLN A 95 13.54 -12.09 23.67
C GLN A 95 15.01 -12.39 23.40
N THR A 96 15.84 -12.10 24.39
CA THR A 96 17.28 -12.41 24.38
C THR A 96 17.61 -13.17 25.65
N VAL A 97 18.35 -14.27 25.53
CA VAL A 97 18.79 -15.09 26.66
C VAL A 97 20.30 -15.34 26.60
N LYS A 98 20.96 -15.30 27.76
CA LYS A 98 22.37 -15.66 27.91
C LYS A 98 22.46 -17.05 28.55
N LEU A 99 23.31 -17.90 28.00
CA LEU A 99 23.53 -19.26 28.48
C LEU A 99 24.77 -19.31 29.40
N SER A 100 24.90 -20.40 30.18
CA SER A 100 26.01 -20.61 31.12
C SER A 100 27.39 -20.64 30.45
N ASN A 101 27.48 -21.00 29.18
CA ASN A 101 28.71 -20.95 28.38
C ASN A 101 28.98 -19.57 27.75
N GLY A 102 28.20 -18.54 28.10
CA GLY A 102 28.34 -17.18 27.57
C GLY A 102 27.66 -16.94 26.22
N ALA A 103 27.17 -17.97 25.53
CA ALA A 103 26.45 -17.82 24.26
C ALA A 103 25.14 -17.04 24.47
N THR A 104 24.74 -16.27 23.45
CA THR A 104 23.50 -15.49 23.49
C THR A 104 22.58 -15.93 22.38
N PHE A 105 21.35 -16.31 22.75
CA PHE A 105 20.31 -16.73 21.82
C PHE A 105 19.16 -15.73 21.85
N VAL A 106 18.49 -15.60 20.70
CA VAL A 106 17.35 -14.69 20.55
C VAL A 106 16.15 -15.42 20.01
N LYS A 107 14.99 -15.15 20.61
CA LYS A 107 13.70 -15.63 20.12
C LYS A 107 13.21 -14.68 19.04
N PHE A 108 12.89 -15.22 17.87
CA PHE A 108 12.50 -14.42 16.73
C PHE A 108 11.20 -14.89 16.07
N SER A 109 10.61 -13.95 15.34
CA SER A 109 9.38 -14.14 14.58
C SER A 109 9.56 -13.65 13.14
N TRP A 110 8.80 -14.24 12.24
CA TRP A 110 8.77 -13.89 10.83
C TRP A 110 7.32 -13.65 10.41
N TYR A 111 7.01 -12.42 9.99
CA TYR A 111 5.66 -11.96 9.66
C TYR A 111 4.63 -12.31 10.75
N GLY A 112 4.97 -12.00 12.01
CA GLY A 112 4.11 -12.20 13.18
C GLY A 112 4.05 -13.63 13.71
N LYS A 113 4.60 -14.62 13.00
CA LYS A 113 4.69 -16.00 13.48
C LYS A 113 6.00 -16.19 14.24
N THR A 114 5.93 -16.58 15.51
CA THR A 114 7.11 -17.03 16.27
C THR A 114 7.70 -18.27 15.59
N ILE A 115 9.01 -18.23 15.33
CA ILE A 115 9.72 -19.33 14.66
C ILE A 115 10.50 -20.14 15.68
N GLY A 116 11.28 -19.49 16.53
CA GLY A 116 12.14 -20.17 17.49
C GLY A 116 13.31 -19.30 17.92
N TRP A 117 14.43 -19.97 18.20
CA TRP A 117 15.65 -19.42 18.72
C TRP A 117 16.79 -19.58 17.71
N VAL A 118 17.68 -18.59 17.68
CA VAL A 118 18.92 -18.62 16.91
C VAL A 118 20.02 -17.92 17.72
N ASP A 119 21.28 -18.28 17.46
CA ASP A 119 22.42 -17.52 17.95
C ASP A 119 22.29 -16.04 17.51
N GLN A 120 22.43 -15.11 18.46
CA GLN A 120 22.28 -13.68 18.19
C GLN A 120 23.22 -13.20 17.07
N SER A 121 24.41 -13.77 16.94
CA SER A 121 25.41 -13.37 15.95
C SER A 121 25.05 -13.78 14.50
N ALA A 122 24.00 -14.58 14.32
CA ALA A 122 23.33 -14.82 13.03
C ALA A 122 22.56 -13.59 12.52
N LEU A 123 22.27 -12.62 13.41
CA LEU A 123 21.42 -11.47 13.15
C LEU A 123 22.19 -10.15 13.24
N GLN A 124 21.87 -9.23 12.35
CA GLN A 124 22.26 -7.82 12.43
C GLN A 124 21.00 -6.97 12.65
N LYS A 125 21.02 -6.03 13.61
CA LYS A 125 19.93 -5.05 13.76
C LYS A 125 19.71 -4.32 12.43
N TYR A 126 18.46 -4.21 12.01
CA TYR A 126 18.11 -3.68 10.70
C TYR A 126 16.71 -3.06 10.79
N SER A 127 16.55 -1.80 10.37
CA SER A 127 15.27 -1.10 10.50
C SER A 127 14.27 -1.51 9.42
N ARG A 128 13.00 -1.18 9.64
CA ARG A 128 11.97 -1.35 8.61
C ARG A 128 12.23 -0.47 7.39
N SER A 129 12.64 0.78 7.60
CA SER A 129 13.03 1.68 6.51
C SER A 129 14.18 1.13 5.67
N GLN A 130 15.24 0.60 6.29
CA GLN A 130 16.36 -0.02 5.57
C GLN A 130 15.90 -1.19 4.70
N ASN A 131 15.04 -2.07 5.24
CA ASN A 131 14.49 -3.19 4.48
C ASN A 131 13.56 -2.73 3.35
N ALA A 132 12.73 -1.72 3.59
CA ALA A 132 11.88 -1.12 2.55
C ALA A 132 12.71 -0.53 1.40
N THR A 133 13.76 0.25 1.73
CA THR A 133 14.70 0.82 0.75
C THR A 133 15.35 -0.28 -0.10
N ALA A 134 15.81 -1.38 0.51
CA ALA A 134 16.39 -2.51 -0.22
C ALA A 134 15.39 -3.17 -1.19
N LEU A 135 14.12 -3.34 -0.77
CA LEU A 135 13.06 -3.88 -1.61
C LEU A 135 12.71 -2.96 -2.79
N MET A 136 12.62 -1.66 -2.55
CA MET A 136 12.35 -0.65 -3.57
C MET A 136 13.49 -0.56 -4.60
N ASN A 137 14.75 -0.55 -4.13
CA ASN A 137 15.93 -0.58 -5.01
C ASN A 137 15.96 -1.84 -5.89
N ARG A 138 15.70 -3.01 -5.30
CA ARG A 138 15.64 -4.28 -6.06
C ARG A 138 14.52 -4.29 -7.11
N ALA A 139 13.46 -3.51 -6.88
CA ALA A 139 12.37 -3.37 -7.84
C ALA A 139 12.64 -2.29 -8.91
N HIS A 140 13.76 -1.57 -8.84
CA HIS A 140 14.06 -0.37 -9.63
C HIS A 140 12.98 0.71 -9.50
N PHE A 141 12.36 0.80 -8.33
CA PHE A 141 11.43 1.87 -7.99
C PHE A 141 12.21 3.16 -7.72
N GLN A 142 11.76 4.30 -8.24
CA GLN A 142 12.21 5.64 -7.82
C GLN A 142 11.00 6.46 -7.37
N GLY A 143 11.18 7.21 -6.29
CA GLY A 143 10.15 8.05 -5.68
C GLY A 143 10.11 7.91 -4.16
N ARG A 144 8.91 8.05 -3.58
CA ARG A 144 8.70 8.06 -2.13
C ARG A 144 7.75 6.96 -1.66
N ALA A 145 7.96 6.51 -0.43
CA ALA A 145 7.07 5.61 0.27
C ALA A 145 6.82 6.08 1.71
N LEU A 146 5.57 5.96 2.15
CA LEU A 146 5.16 6.09 3.55
C LEU A 146 4.64 4.74 4.02
N LEU A 147 5.34 4.09 4.94
CA LEU A 147 4.89 2.84 5.58
C LEU A 147 4.45 3.15 7.00
N PHE A 148 3.26 2.70 7.39
CA PHE A 148 2.69 3.09 8.66
C PHE A 148 1.95 1.96 9.35
N ASN A 149 2.05 1.90 10.68
CA ASN A 149 1.36 0.93 11.50
C ASN A 149 1.07 1.53 12.89
N ASN A 150 -0.21 1.63 13.22
CA ASN A 150 -0.73 2.54 14.24
C ASN A 150 -0.74 4.02 13.80
N PHE A 151 -1.35 4.28 12.64
CA PHE A 151 -1.35 5.59 11.99
C PHE A 151 0.10 6.03 11.69
N THR A 152 0.38 7.33 11.62
CA THR A 152 1.70 7.87 11.28
C THR A 152 2.70 7.87 12.44
N LYS A 153 2.30 7.49 13.66
CA LYS A 153 3.24 7.39 14.79
C LYS A 153 4.21 6.23 14.54
N GLY A 154 5.50 6.55 14.34
CA GLY A 154 6.50 5.54 13.98
C GLY A 154 6.38 5.06 12.53
N ALA A 155 5.85 5.90 11.64
CA ALA A 155 5.88 5.63 10.20
C ALA A 155 7.31 5.72 9.65
N SER A 156 7.59 4.91 8.63
CA SER A 156 8.81 5.00 7.84
C SER A 156 8.57 5.94 6.67
N HIS A 157 9.38 6.98 6.53
CA HIS A 157 9.40 7.86 5.37
C HIS A 157 10.62 7.50 4.54
N ILE A 158 10.42 6.94 3.36
CA ILE A 158 11.50 6.44 2.50
C ILE A 158 11.50 7.23 1.20
N SER A 159 12.66 7.74 0.81
CA SER A 159 12.95 8.21 -0.55
C SER A 159 13.94 7.27 -1.21
N VAL A 160 13.71 6.93 -2.47
CA VAL A 160 14.66 6.22 -3.31
C VAL A 160 14.84 6.99 -4.60
N GLY A 161 16.08 7.33 -4.93
CA GLY A 161 16.43 8.02 -6.16
C GLY A 161 16.25 9.53 -6.14
N TYR A 162 16.06 10.07 -7.34
CA TYR A 162 15.99 11.51 -7.61
C TYR A 162 14.61 11.94 -8.08
N ALA A 163 14.19 13.13 -7.63
CA ALA A 163 13.10 13.88 -8.24
C ALA A 163 13.51 14.36 -9.64
N ASP A 164 14.76 14.79 -9.81
CA ASP A 164 15.38 15.08 -11.10
C ASP A 164 16.76 14.44 -11.17
N ALA A 165 16.91 13.46 -12.06
CA ALA A 165 18.15 12.72 -12.25
C ALA A 165 19.24 13.51 -12.97
N THR A 166 18.87 14.51 -13.79
CA THR A 166 19.84 15.34 -14.52
C THR A 166 20.62 16.22 -13.54
N THR A 167 19.89 16.88 -12.64
CA THR A 167 20.46 17.74 -11.58
C THR A 167 20.80 16.98 -10.30
N LYS A 168 20.50 15.68 -10.23
CA LYS A 168 20.59 14.84 -9.03
C LYS A 168 19.81 15.40 -7.83
N THR A 169 18.70 16.09 -8.08
CA THR A 169 17.82 16.62 -7.05
C THR A 169 17.14 15.46 -6.33
N ALA A 170 17.40 15.30 -5.04
CA ALA A 170 16.80 14.25 -4.22
C ALA A 170 15.29 14.48 -4.01
N THR A 171 14.54 13.39 -3.84
CA THR A 171 13.12 13.49 -3.50
C THR A 171 12.93 13.81 -2.01
N THR A 172 12.18 14.86 -1.69
CA THR A 172 11.92 15.36 -0.33
C THR A 172 10.45 15.21 0.07
N THR A 173 10.11 15.53 1.33
CA THR A 173 8.71 15.53 1.83
C THR A 173 7.81 16.54 1.12
N SER A 174 8.38 17.53 0.43
CA SER A 174 7.64 18.54 -0.35
C SER A 174 7.64 18.28 -1.85
N THR A 175 8.37 17.24 -2.33
CA THR A 175 8.35 16.90 -3.76
C THR A 175 6.96 16.41 -4.18
N LEU A 176 6.38 17.11 -5.14
CA LEU A 176 5.07 16.84 -5.70
C LEU A 176 5.13 15.76 -6.78
N PHE A 177 4.10 14.92 -6.80
CA PHE A 177 3.86 13.93 -7.84
C PHE A 177 2.45 14.14 -8.42
N PRO A 178 2.26 14.02 -9.73
CA PRO A 178 0.92 13.87 -10.29
C PRO A 178 0.25 12.65 -9.65
N ILE A 179 -0.89 12.81 -9.00
CA ILE A 179 -1.53 11.71 -8.27
C ILE A 179 -2.41 10.84 -9.15
N ALA A 180 -2.76 11.32 -10.34
CA ALA A 180 -3.64 10.62 -11.27
C ALA A 180 -4.92 10.14 -10.55
N SER A 181 -5.35 8.92 -10.81
CA SER A 181 -6.62 8.37 -10.31
C SER A 181 -6.77 8.26 -8.80
N LEU A 182 -5.72 8.54 -8.00
CA LEU A 182 -5.88 8.77 -6.56
C LEU A 182 -6.85 9.92 -6.25
N GLN A 183 -7.00 10.89 -7.16
CA GLN A 183 -7.93 12.01 -7.05
C GLN A 183 -9.39 11.59 -6.95
N LYS A 184 -9.78 10.46 -7.54
CA LYS A 184 -11.17 9.98 -7.52
C LYS A 184 -11.74 9.85 -6.11
N VAL A 185 -10.89 9.53 -5.15
CA VAL A 185 -11.27 9.48 -3.73
C VAL A 185 -11.72 10.85 -3.20
N MET A 186 -11.08 11.94 -3.65
CA MET A 186 -11.47 13.30 -3.29
C MET A 186 -12.81 13.68 -3.93
N THR A 187 -12.98 13.39 -5.22
CA THR A 187 -14.24 13.62 -5.94
C THR A 187 -15.39 12.83 -5.32
N GLY A 188 -15.17 11.55 -4.99
CA GLY A 188 -16.14 10.70 -4.33
C GLY A 188 -16.57 11.27 -2.98
N ALA A 189 -15.62 11.72 -2.16
CA ALA A 189 -15.92 12.37 -0.88
C ALA A 189 -16.71 13.68 -1.04
N ILE A 190 -16.41 14.51 -2.04
CA ILE A 190 -17.17 15.74 -2.31
C ILE A 190 -18.62 15.40 -2.68
N ILE A 191 -18.83 14.42 -3.56
CA ILE A 191 -20.17 13.98 -3.96
C ILE A 191 -20.95 13.44 -2.76
N GLU A 192 -20.32 12.65 -1.92
CA GLU A 192 -20.92 12.15 -0.69
C GLU A 192 -21.31 13.28 0.29
N GLN A 193 -20.45 14.29 0.47
CA GLN A 193 -20.79 15.46 1.28
C GLN A 193 -21.99 16.24 0.73
N LEU A 194 -22.08 16.36 -0.60
CA LEU A 194 -23.22 17.01 -1.26
C LEU A 194 -24.50 16.20 -1.11
N ALA A 195 -24.41 14.87 -1.19
CA ALA A 195 -25.53 13.97 -0.91
C ALA A 195 -26.01 14.10 0.54
N ALA A 196 -25.09 14.05 1.50
CA ALA A 196 -25.39 14.16 2.91
C ALA A 196 -26.00 15.52 3.30
N SER A 197 -25.63 16.59 2.59
CA SER A 197 -26.22 17.93 2.74
C SER A 197 -27.49 18.16 1.89
N LYS A 198 -28.04 17.08 1.30
CA LYS A 198 -29.27 17.08 0.48
C LYS A 198 -29.19 18.01 -0.74
N LYS A 199 -27.99 18.38 -1.20
CA LYS A 199 -27.78 19.16 -2.43
C LYS A 199 -27.94 18.31 -3.69
N LEU A 200 -27.81 17.00 -3.55
CA LEU A 200 -28.13 15.99 -4.56
C LEU A 200 -28.55 14.69 -3.85
N SER A 201 -29.02 13.72 -4.61
CA SER A 201 -29.15 12.33 -4.20
C SER A 201 -28.29 11.46 -5.10
N LEU A 202 -27.67 10.41 -4.55
CA LEU A 202 -26.87 9.47 -5.34
C LEU A 202 -27.73 8.65 -6.31
N ASN A 203 -29.05 8.63 -6.11
CA ASN A 203 -30.04 8.07 -7.02
C ASN A 203 -30.53 9.06 -8.09
N ASN A 204 -30.13 10.33 -8.04
CA ASN A 204 -30.45 11.29 -9.10
C ASN A 204 -29.95 10.78 -10.44
N LYS A 205 -30.77 10.98 -11.47
CA LYS A 205 -30.45 10.58 -12.84
C LYS A 205 -29.47 11.57 -13.46
N LEU A 206 -28.57 11.06 -14.28
CA LEU A 206 -27.62 11.89 -15.03
C LEU A 206 -28.36 12.91 -15.92
N SER A 207 -29.55 12.56 -16.41
CA SER A 207 -30.39 13.44 -17.23
C SER A 207 -30.76 14.76 -16.55
N GLN A 208 -30.77 14.83 -15.22
CA GLN A 208 -31.01 16.08 -14.48
C GLN A 208 -29.88 17.10 -14.68
N TYR A 209 -28.68 16.64 -15.05
CA TYR A 209 -27.49 17.49 -15.17
C TYR A 209 -26.94 17.53 -16.60
N TYR A 210 -27.10 16.44 -17.36
CA TYR A 210 -26.60 16.23 -18.72
C TYR A 210 -27.66 15.52 -19.58
N PRO A 211 -28.80 16.17 -19.88
CA PRO A 211 -29.91 15.54 -20.60
C PRO A 211 -29.57 15.10 -22.03
N SER A 212 -28.60 15.76 -22.68
CA SER A 212 -28.14 15.41 -24.03
C SER A 212 -27.31 14.12 -24.09
N VAL A 213 -26.87 13.59 -22.95
CA VAL A 213 -26.13 12.32 -22.92
C VAL A 213 -27.10 11.18 -23.20
N ARG A 214 -26.79 10.36 -24.20
CA ARG A 214 -27.57 9.16 -24.56
C ARG A 214 -27.81 8.28 -23.32
N ASN A 215 -29.05 7.85 -23.13
CA ASN A 215 -29.49 7.01 -21.99
C ASN A 215 -29.25 7.62 -20.59
N SER A 216 -29.05 8.94 -20.48
CA SER A 216 -28.80 9.62 -19.20
C SER A 216 -29.92 9.46 -18.17
N GLY A 217 -31.17 9.21 -18.60
CA GLY A 217 -32.31 8.92 -17.72
C GLY A 217 -32.20 7.59 -16.96
N SER A 218 -31.37 6.66 -17.43
CA SER A 218 -31.15 5.35 -16.79
C SER A 218 -29.91 5.32 -15.89
N ILE A 219 -29.01 6.30 -16.03
CA ILE A 219 -27.74 6.36 -15.31
C ILE A 219 -27.92 7.18 -14.03
N THR A 220 -27.48 6.65 -12.89
CA THR A 220 -27.48 7.33 -11.58
C THR A 220 -26.10 7.88 -11.22
N LEU A 221 -26.02 8.86 -10.32
CA LEU A 221 -24.74 9.34 -9.80
C LEU A 221 -23.97 8.23 -9.05
N ARG A 222 -24.67 7.33 -8.34
CA ARG A 222 -24.08 6.12 -7.73
C ARG A 222 -23.40 5.23 -8.77
N GLN A 223 -24.00 5.06 -9.95
CA GLN A 223 -23.38 4.29 -11.03
C GLN A 223 -22.13 4.97 -11.59
N LEU A 224 -22.07 6.30 -11.64
CA LEU A 224 -20.83 7.01 -12.01
C LEU A 224 -19.73 6.75 -10.97
N LEU A 225 -20.02 6.93 -9.68
CA LEU A 225 -19.07 6.69 -8.58
C LEU A 225 -18.47 5.28 -8.62
N ASN A 226 -19.29 4.30 -9.00
CA ASN A 226 -18.96 2.89 -8.97
C ASN A 226 -18.50 2.34 -10.32
N HIS A 227 -18.32 3.20 -11.33
CA HIS A 227 -17.95 2.78 -12.69
C HIS A 227 -18.90 1.74 -13.29
N ARG A 228 -20.22 1.91 -13.08
CA ARG A 228 -21.30 1.03 -13.56
C ARG A 228 -22.34 1.76 -14.39
N SER A 229 -21.94 2.87 -15.00
CA SER A 229 -22.81 3.72 -15.84
C SER A 229 -23.00 3.21 -17.26
N GLY A 230 -22.14 2.29 -17.72
CA GLY A 230 -22.06 1.90 -19.13
C GLY A 230 -21.38 2.94 -20.02
N ILE A 231 -20.82 4.02 -19.44
CA ILE A 231 -19.98 4.98 -20.16
C ILE A 231 -18.62 4.36 -20.43
N ASN A 232 -18.09 4.59 -21.63
CA ASN A 232 -16.74 4.28 -22.04
C ASN A 232 -16.10 5.51 -22.71
N MET A 233 -14.77 5.66 -22.61
CA MET A 233 -14.01 6.72 -23.24
C MET A 233 -12.62 6.18 -23.61
N ASN A 234 -12.09 6.58 -24.76
CA ASN A 234 -10.77 6.13 -25.23
C ASN A 234 -9.59 6.79 -24.49
N GLU A 235 -9.86 7.74 -23.58
CA GLU A 235 -8.85 8.40 -22.73
C GLU A 235 -7.70 9.04 -23.52
N THR A 236 -8.01 9.60 -24.69
CA THR A 236 -7.02 10.24 -25.57
C THR A 236 -6.50 11.56 -24.97
N THR A 237 -5.30 11.97 -25.40
CA THR A 237 -4.76 13.29 -25.04
C THR A 237 -5.35 14.33 -26.00
N PRO A 238 -5.89 15.46 -25.50
CA PRO A 238 -6.35 16.56 -26.35
C PRO A 238 -5.27 17.08 -27.31
N GLY A 239 -5.69 17.51 -28.51
CA GLY A 239 -4.81 18.17 -29.47
C GLY A 239 -4.30 19.54 -28.98
N THR A 240 -5.11 20.24 -28.21
CA THR A 240 -4.82 21.55 -27.61
C THR A 240 -5.01 21.51 -26.10
N LEU A 241 -4.40 22.45 -25.38
CA LEU A 241 -4.57 22.55 -23.92
C LEU A 241 -6.00 22.99 -23.59
N LEU A 242 -6.68 22.30 -22.68
CA LEU A 242 -7.99 22.73 -22.18
C LEU A 242 -7.79 23.71 -21.03
N THR A 243 -8.32 24.92 -21.14
CA THR A 243 -8.01 26.03 -20.22
C THR A 243 -9.16 26.44 -19.30
N SER A 244 -10.32 25.77 -19.41
CA SER A 244 -11.48 26.02 -18.56
C SER A 244 -12.21 24.74 -18.23
N GLN A 245 -12.85 24.68 -17.06
CA GLN A 245 -13.65 23.53 -16.64
C GLN A 245 -14.72 23.15 -17.68
N ALA A 246 -15.31 24.13 -18.35
CA ALA A 246 -16.27 23.90 -19.42
C ALA A 246 -15.63 23.16 -20.61
N ALA A 247 -14.42 23.55 -21.01
CA ALA A 247 -13.67 22.86 -22.06
C ALA A 247 -13.30 21.42 -21.66
N GLU A 248 -12.91 21.18 -20.41
CA GLU A 248 -12.58 19.85 -19.88
C GLU A 248 -13.81 18.90 -19.91
N ILE A 249 -14.98 19.42 -19.49
CA ILE A 249 -16.24 18.68 -19.54
C ILE A 249 -16.68 18.44 -20.98
N ASN A 250 -16.63 19.46 -21.85
CA ASN A 250 -17.03 19.34 -23.25
C ASN A 250 -16.15 18.34 -24.02
N TYR A 251 -14.85 18.35 -23.75
CA TYR A 251 -13.94 17.35 -24.30
C TYR A 251 -14.36 15.93 -23.88
N THR A 252 -14.64 15.71 -22.59
CA THR A 252 -15.12 14.42 -22.10
C THR A 252 -16.43 14.00 -22.78
N LEU A 253 -17.40 14.90 -22.88
CA LEU A 253 -18.69 14.64 -23.52
C LEU A 253 -18.53 14.26 -25.00
N ALA A 254 -17.59 14.88 -25.71
CA ALA A 254 -17.32 14.59 -27.12
C ALA A 254 -16.57 13.27 -27.35
N GLN A 255 -15.83 12.77 -26.35
CA GLN A 255 -15.03 11.54 -26.47
C GLN A 255 -15.74 10.30 -25.93
N MET A 256 -16.71 10.46 -25.03
CA MET A 256 -17.38 9.34 -24.38
C MET A 256 -18.51 8.76 -25.22
N GLN A 257 -18.79 7.47 -25.00
CA GLN A 257 -19.93 6.76 -25.58
C GLN A 257 -20.63 5.94 -24.49
N VAL A 258 -21.92 5.64 -24.69
CA VAL A 258 -22.72 4.83 -23.75
C VAL A 258 -23.07 3.50 -24.43
N ALA A 259 -22.39 2.42 -24.02
CA ALA A 259 -22.47 1.10 -24.66
C ALA A 259 -23.54 0.17 -24.04
N SER A 260 -24.09 0.52 -22.87
CA SER A 260 -25.03 -0.25 -22.04
C SER A 260 -24.45 -1.50 -21.34
N ASN A 261 -25.09 -1.86 -20.20
CA ASN A 261 -25.10 -3.15 -19.48
C ASN A 261 -24.90 -3.07 -17.94
N GLY A 262 -24.66 -1.88 -17.35
CA GLY A 262 -24.53 -1.73 -15.88
C GLY A 262 -23.37 -2.52 -15.24
N THR A 263 -22.52 -3.13 -16.06
CA THR A 263 -21.32 -3.84 -15.62
C THR A 263 -20.22 -2.84 -15.24
N TYR A 264 -19.21 -3.33 -14.52
CA TYR A 264 -18.07 -2.52 -14.15
C TYR A 264 -17.23 -2.18 -15.37
N ASN A 265 -17.15 -0.89 -15.72
CA ASN A 265 -16.25 -0.34 -16.73
C ASN A 265 -15.59 0.95 -16.22
N TYR A 266 -14.29 0.85 -15.91
CA TYR A 266 -13.51 1.98 -15.44
C TYR A 266 -13.30 3.01 -16.54
N THR A 267 -13.66 4.27 -16.31
CA THR A 267 -13.36 5.39 -17.20
C THR A 267 -13.30 6.71 -16.42
N ASN A 268 -12.40 7.61 -16.82
CA ASN A 268 -12.28 8.94 -16.23
C ASN A 268 -13.54 9.78 -16.47
N ALA A 269 -14.26 9.54 -17.57
CA ALA A 269 -15.49 10.29 -17.91
C ALA A 269 -16.51 10.30 -16.78
N ASN A 270 -16.66 9.18 -16.06
CA ASN A 270 -17.55 9.08 -14.90
C ASN A 270 -17.23 10.15 -13.83
N TYR A 271 -15.94 10.38 -13.57
CA TYR A 271 -15.49 11.29 -12.53
C TYR A 271 -15.43 12.74 -13.01
N THR A 272 -15.17 12.97 -14.30
CA THR A 272 -15.33 14.30 -14.91
C THR A 272 -16.79 14.76 -14.85
N LEU A 273 -17.74 13.88 -15.17
CA LEU A 273 -19.17 14.19 -15.05
C LEU A 273 -19.57 14.45 -13.60
N LEU A 274 -19.09 13.66 -12.63
CA LEU A 274 -19.33 13.92 -11.21
C LEU A 274 -18.79 15.28 -10.78
N ALA A 275 -17.57 15.66 -11.19
CA ALA A 275 -17.02 16.99 -10.92
C ALA A 275 -17.92 18.10 -11.48
N GLY A 276 -18.42 17.94 -12.71
CA GLY A 276 -19.34 18.89 -13.31
C GLY A 276 -20.73 18.93 -12.64
N VAL A 277 -21.28 17.79 -12.19
CA VAL A 277 -22.50 17.75 -11.35
C VAL A 277 -22.28 18.54 -10.07
N ALA A 278 -21.17 18.30 -9.37
CA ALA A 278 -20.83 19.01 -8.14
C ALA A 278 -20.79 20.52 -8.36
N SER A 279 -20.16 20.97 -9.46
CA SER A 279 -20.17 22.39 -9.83
C SER A 279 -21.55 22.94 -10.14
N LYS A 280 -22.38 22.20 -10.88
CA LYS A 280 -23.75 22.63 -11.23
C LYS A 280 -24.62 22.82 -9.99
N VAL A 281 -24.54 21.94 -9.00
CA VAL A 281 -25.40 22.01 -7.80
C VAL A 281 -24.92 23.03 -6.77
N THR A 282 -23.66 23.46 -6.82
CA THR A 282 -23.12 24.45 -5.86
C THR A 282 -22.83 25.82 -6.46
N GLY A 283 -22.76 25.95 -7.79
CA GLY A 283 -22.28 27.17 -8.46
C GLY A 283 -20.78 27.45 -8.27
N GLN A 284 -20.00 26.47 -7.79
CA GLN A 284 -18.56 26.62 -7.55
C GLN A 284 -17.77 25.78 -8.56
N SER A 285 -16.55 26.21 -8.92
CA SER A 285 -15.67 25.35 -9.72
C SER A 285 -15.25 24.11 -8.90
N TYR A 286 -14.90 23.03 -9.59
CA TYR A 286 -14.43 21.80 -8.97
C TYR A 286 -13.18 22.07 -8.10
N ASP A 287 -12.26 22.92 -8.57
CA ASP A 287 -11.07 23.28 -7.80
C ASP A 287 -11.39 24.08 -6.54
N GLN A 288 -12.40 24.98 -6.59
CA GLN A 288 -12.93 25.63 -5.38
C GLN A 288 -13.53 24.60 -4.41
N LEU A 289 -14.24 23.59 -4.92
CA LEU A 289 -14.81 22.52 -4.11
C LEU A 289 -13.70 21.69 -3.44
N VAL A 290 -12.67 21.26 -4.17
CA VAL A 290 -11.51 20.55 -3.57
C VAL A 290 -10.82 21.42 -2.51
N GLN A 291 -10.62 22.70 -2.80
CA GLN A 291 -9.99 23.64 -1.88
C GLN A 291 -10.79 23.78 -0.58
N ASN A 292 -12.09 24.02 -0.68
CA ASN A 292 -12.95 24.32 0.47
C ASN A 292 -13.36 23.07 1.26
N ARG A 293 -13.49 21.91 0.59
CA ARG A 293 -14.04 20.70 1.19
C ARG A 293 -12.99 19.66 1.58
N ILE A 294 -11.79 19.71 1.00
CA ILE A 294 -10.73 18.73 1.23
C ILE A 294 -9.45 19.42 1.75
N ILE A 295 -8.85 20.31 0.96
CA ILE A 295 -7.53 20.90 1.27
C ILE A 295 -7.56 21.73 2.54
N LYS A 296 -8.44 22.75 2.62
CA LYS A 296 -8.53 23.64 3.79
C LYS A 296 -8.91 22.89 5.07
N PRO A 297 -9.98 22.06 5.10
CA PRO A 297 -10.34 21.35 6.33
C PRO A 297 -9.22 20.44 6.84
N LEU A 298 -8.51 19.76 5.94
CA LEU A 298 -7.40 18.87 6.32
C LEU A 298 -6.09 19.61 6.58
N GLY A 299 -5.97 20.87 6.17
CA GLY A 299 -4.75 21.67 6.30
C GLY A 299 -3.63 21.19 5.37
N LEU A 300 -3.98 20.63 4.20
CA LEU A 300 -3.01 20.08 3.25
C LEU A 300 -2.11 21.18 2.71
N LYS A 301 -0.79 20.93 2.66
CA LYS A 301 0.23 21.94 2.33
C LYS A 301 0.89 21.71 0.99
N HIS A 302 0.75 20.53 0.42
CA HIS A 302 1.42 20.09 -0.80
C HIS A 302 0.43 19.39 -1.72
N THR A 303 -0.79 19.90 -1.85
CA THR A 303 -1.82 19.37 -2.74
C THR A 303 -2.40 20.48 -3.60
N TYR A 304 -2.25 20.37 -4.92
CA TYR A 304 -2.54 21.46 -5.85
C TYR A 304 -3.21 20.95 -7.13
N SER A 305 -4.08 21.77 -7.72
CA SER A 305 -4.57 21.56 -9.08
C SER A 305 -3.41 21.71 -10.08
N TRP A 306 -3.52 21.05 -11.23
CA TRP A 306 -2.43 20.94 -12.20
C TRP A 306 -1.92 22.25 -12.79
N ASN A 307 -2.75 23.28 -12.80
CA ASN A 307 -2.45 24.60 -13.34
C ASN A 307 -2.30 25.68 -12.25
N ALA A 308 -2.24 25.29 -10.97
CA ALA A 308 -2.21 26.21 -9.84
C ALA A 308 -1.10 25.85 -8.84
N LEU A 309 0.06 25.39 -9.34
CA LEU A 309 1.23 25.11 -8.51
C LEU A 309 1.90 26.43 -8.10
N PRO A 310 2.37 26.57 -6.85
CA PRO A 310 3.26 27.65 -6.46
C PRO A 310 4.53 27.68 -7.32
N ALA A 311 5.05 28.87 -7.63
CA ALA A 311 6.22 29.04 -8.51
C ALA A 311 7.46 28.22 -8.08
N ASN A 312 7.67 28.05 -6.78
CA ASN A 312 8.82 27.33 -6.22
C ASN A 312 8.53 25.85 -5.93
N SER A 313 7.51 25.28 -6.57
CA SER A 313 7.16 23.87 -6.38
C SER A 313 8.18 22.94 -7.03
N SER A 314 8.63 21.93 -6.28
CA SER A 314 9.43 20.84 -6.84
C SER A 314 8.52 19.71 -7.28
N VAL A 315 8.39 19.51 -8.60
CA VAL A 315 7.66 18.36 -9.18
C VAL A 315 8.69 17.31 -9.58
N ALA A 316 8.48 16.06 -9.17
CA ALA A 316 9.34 14.96 -9.61
C ALA A 316 9.18 14.75 -11.13
N ASN A 317 10.29 14.67 -11.87
CA ASN A 317 10.30 14.33 -13.29
C ASN A 317 9.96 12.86 -13.49
N GLY A 318 9.26 12.55 -14.58
CA GLY A 318 8.83 11.19 -14.90
C GLY A 318 9.91 10.39 -15.62
N TYR A 319 10.06 9.13 -15.24
CA TYR A 319 11.09 8.22 -15.75
C TYR A 319 10.57 6.80 -15.96
N LYS A 320 11.28 6.02 -16.80
CA LYS A 320 11.15 4.56 -16.87
C LYS A 320 12.50 3.88 -16.64
N PHE A 321 12.45 2.66 -16.12
CA PHE A 321 13.55 1.72 -16.28
C PHE A 321 13.48 1.09 -17.67
N ALA A 322 14.53 1.21 -18.47
CA ALA A 322 14.62 0.54 -19.78
C ALA A 322 16.09 0.24 -20.13
N ASN A 323 16.32 -0.84 -20.86
CA ASN A 323 17.65 -1.25 -21.32
C ASN A 323 18.66 -1.38 -20.16
N GLY A 324 18.22 -1.91 -19.01
CA GLY A 324 19.04 -2.07 -17.82
C GLY A 324 19.35 -0.77 -17.06
N LYS A 325 18.81 0.37 -17.48
CA LYS A 325 19.14 1.70 -16.93
C LYS A 325 17.91 2.38 -16.32
N ASN A 326 18.10 2.98 -15.14
CA ASN A 326 17.13 3.90 -14.54
C ASN A 326 17.10 5.23 -15.32
N TYR A 327 16.10 6.06 -15.03
CA TYR A 327 16.02 7.47 -15.42
C TYR A 327 15.93 7.75 -16.91
N GLN A 328 15.29 6.86 -17.66
CA GLN A 328 14.94 7.14 -19.06
C GLN A 328 13.73 8.08 -19.09
N SER A 329 13.96 9.35 -19.47
CA SER A 329 13.00 10.45 -19.34
C SER A 329 11.66 10.18 -20.03
N LYS A 330 10.58 10.51 -19.32
CA LYS A 330 9.19 10.41 -19.75
C LYS A 330 8.31 11.40 -18.98
N ASN A 331 8.25 12.65 -19.46
CA ASN A 331 7.43 13.66 -18.81
C ASN A 331 5.94 13.50 -19.10
N VAL A 332 5.12 14.06 -18.21
CA VAL A 332 3.66 14.13 -18.37
C VAL A 332 3.30 15.26 -19.33
N SER A 333 2.35 14.99 -20.22
CA SER A 333 1.74 16.03 -21.07
C SER A 333 0.79 16.89 -20.25
N GLN A 334 0.97 18.22 -20.27
CA GLN A 334 0.01 19.15 -19.67
C GLN A 334 -1.36 19.08 -20.37
N LYS A 335 -1.40 18.78 -21.68
CA LYS A 335 -2.66 18.53 -22.40
C LYS A 335 -3.40 17.33 -21.81
N LEU A 336 -2.68 16.26 -21.47
CA LEU A 336 -3.27 15.10 -20.78
C LEU A 336 -3.76 15.48 -19.38
N MET A 337 -2.99 16.24 -18.61
CA MET A 337 -3.45 16.71 -17.29
C MET A 337 -4.74 17.54 -17.42
N SER A 338 -4.83 18.40 -18.42
CA SER A 338 -6.03 19.22 -18.65
C SER A 338 -7.29 18.41 -18.99
N SER A 339 -7.20 17.15 -19.46
CA SER A 339 -8.40 16.33 -19.73
C SER A 339 -8.90 15.50 -18.53
N LEU A 340 -8.22 15.57 -17.37
CA LEU A 340 -8.47 14.68 -16.23
C LEU A 340 -9.22 15.34 -15.07
N LEU A 341 -10.08 16.32 -15.35
CA LEU A 341 -10.94 17.00 -14.36
C LEU A 341 -11.67 15.99 -13.46
N GLY A 342 -11.57 16.14 -12.14
CA GLY A 342 -12.19 15.23 -11.18
C GLY A 342 -11.60 13.81 -11.14
N ALA A 343 -10.72 13.46 -12.08
CA ALA A 343 -10.30 12.10 -12.33
C ALA A 343 -8.80 11.87 -12.09
N GLY A 344 -7.94 12.88 -12.25
CA GLY A 344 -6.50 12.74 -11.99
C GLY A 344 -5.56 13.91 -12.30
N ASN A 345 -6.07 15.12 -12.44
CA ASN A 345 -5.32 16.34 -12.70
C ASN A 345 -4.83 17.10 -11.45
N TYR A 346 -4.43 16.38 -10.40
CA TYR A 346 -3.87 16.98 -9.17
C TYR A 346 -2.44 16.50 -8.91
N TYR A 347 -1.71 17.31 -8.14
CA TYR A 347 -0.42 16.97 -7.55
C TYR A 347 -0.57 16.80 -6.05
N SER A 348 0.20 15.89 -5.45
CA SER A 348 0.25 15.72 -3.99
C SER A 348 1.57 15.10 -3.50
N THR A 349 1.67 14.87 -2.20
CA THR A 349 2.72 14.09 -1.53
C THR A 349 2.12 12.84 -0.83
N PRO A 350 2.92 11.81 -0.52
CA PRO A 350 2.45 10.68 0.28
C PRO A 350 1.82 11.10 1.63
N GLU A 351 2.41 12.12 2.27
CA GLU A 351 1.98 12.64 3.56
C GLU A 351 0.60 13.32 3.49
N ASP A 352 0.39 14.20 2.50
CA ASP A 352 -0.91 14.83 2.27
C ASP A 352 -1.96 13.80 1.84
N TYR A 353 -1.57 12.83 0.99
CA TYR A 353 -2.49 11.78 0.56
C TYR A 353 -2.92 10.86 1.71
N TYR A 354 -2.02 10.57 2.65
CA TYR A 354 -2.40 9.91 3.90
C TYR A 354 -3.42 10.73 4.70
N ALA A 355 -3.24 12.05 4.81
CA ALA A 355 -4.18 12.92 5.50
C ALA A 355 -5.56 12.92 4.84
N ILE A 356 -5.64 12.92 3.51
CA ILE A 356 -6.89 12.73 2.73
C ILE A 356 -7.56 11.41 3.12
N GLN A 357 -6.81 10.31 3.05
CA GLN A 357 -7.32 8.97 3.31
C GLN A 357 -7.80 8.80 4.75
N LYS A 358 -7.06 9.35 5.71
CA LYS A 358 -7.44 9.39 7.13
C LYS A 358 -8.70 10.24 7.33
N GLY A 359 -8.74 11.43 6.73
CA GLY A 359 -9.82 12.41 6.84
C GLY A 359 -11.18 11.90 6.36
N ILE A 360 -11.17 11.13 5.27
CA ILE A 360 -12.36 10.51 4.67
C ILE A 360 -12.99 9.44 5.56
N ARG A 361 -12.30 8.98 6.62
CA ARG A 361 -12.82 7.93 7.50
C ARG A 361 -12.95 8.33 8.98
N ASN A 362 -12.20 9.32 9.44
CA ASN A 362 -12.12 9.64 10.87
C ASN A 362 -13.11 10.72 11.33
N GLY A 363 -14.12 11.06 10.52
CA GLY A 363 -15.09 12.11 10.84
C GLY A 363 -14.72 13.51 10.35
N LYS A 364 -13.49 13.72 9.84
CA LYS A 364 -13.02 15.06 9.46
C LYS A 364 -13.56 15.54 8.10
N ILE A 365 -13.68 14.63 7.14
CA ILE A 365 -14.29 14.91 5.82
C ILE A 365 -15.65 14.22 5.70
N LEU A 366 -15.71 12.94 6.04
CA LEU A 366 -16.94 12.15 6.08
C LEU A 366 -17.14 11.57 7.48
N THR A 367 -18.39 11.51 7.92
CA THR A 367 -18.79 10.68 9.05
C THR A 367 -18.60 9.20 8.71
N LYS A 368 -18.65 8.33 9.74
CA LYS A 368 -18.58 6.88 9.53
C LYS A 368 -19.65 6.39 8.55
N ASN A 369 -20.90 6.85 8.71
CA ASN A 369 -22.02 6.41 7.86
C ASN A 369 -21.84 6.87 6.41
N GLN A 370 -21.45 8.13 6.20
CA GLN A 370 -21.16 8.68 4.87
C GLN A 370 -20.03 7.90 4.17
N TYR A 371 -18.98 7.53 4.91
CA TYR A 371 -17.91 6.71 4.36
C TYR A 371 -18.40 5.33 3.90
N TYR A 372 -19.25 4.67 4.69
CA TYR A 372 -19.81 3.37 4.33
C TYR A 372 -20.77 3.45 3.15
N ASP A 373 -21.59 4.52 3.06
CA ASP A 373 -22.44 4.75 1.89
C ASP A 373 -21.60 5.03 0.63
N LEU A 374 -20.56 5.85 0.71
CA LEU A 374 -19.60 6.07 -0.38
C LEU A 374 -18.94 4.76 -0.84
N ALA A 375 -18.56 3.90 0.11
CA ALA A 375 -17.98 2.59 -0.14
C ALA A 375 -19.03 1.51 -0.52
N ASN A 376 -20.31 1.90 -0.64
CA ASN A 376 -21.44 1.01 -0.94
C ASN A 376 -21.50 -0.22 -0.02
N ASP A 377 -21.22 -0.03 1.27
CA ASP A 377 -21.10 -1.08 2.29
C ASP A 377 -20.24 -2.28 1.85
N TYR A 378 -19.27 -2.04 0.98
CA TYR A 378 -18.41 -3.06 0.38
C TYR A 378 -19.16 -4.16 -0.41
N LYS A 379 -20.40 -3.90 -0.85
CA LYS A 379 -21.20 -4.82 -1.68
C LYS A 379 -20.55 -5.10 -3.04
N ILE A 380 -19.61 -4.26 -3.46
CA ILE A 380 -18.86 -4.36 -4.72
C ILE A 380 -17.38 -4.05 -4.50
N ASN A 381 -16.54 -4.58 -5.37
CA ASN A 381 -15.08 -4.43 -5.25
C ASN A 381 -14.57 -3.01 -5.47
N TYR A 382 -15.30 -2.17 -6.22
CA TYR A 382 -14.94 -0.76 -6.45
C TYR A 382 -16.11 0.16 -6.16
N ALA A 383 -15.91 1.11 -5.26
CA ALA A 383 -16.90 2.14 -4.94
C ALA A 383 -16.19 3.44 -4.54
N GLY A 384 -16.74 4.58 -4.98
CA GLY A 384 -16.34 5.90 -4.46
C GLY A 384 -14.85 6.25 -4.58
N GLY A 385 -14.15 5.70 -5.57
CA GLY A 385 -12.72 5.97 -5.79
C GLY A 385 -11.78 4.90 -5.22
N LEU A 386 -12.31 3.87 -4.57
CA LEU A 386 -11.55 2.90 -3.77
C LEU A 386 -11.84 1.47 -4.25
N TYR A 387 -10.81 0.63 -4.26
CA TYR A 387 -10.98 -0.82 -4.32
C TYR A 387 -11.00 -1.39 -2.91
N HIS A 388 -11.92 -2.31 -2.66
CA HIS A 388 -12.03 -3.07 -1.42
C HIS A 388 -11.77 -4.55 -1.71
N TYR A 389 -11.00 -5.17 -0.84
CA TYR A 389 -10.65 -6.58 -0.90
C TYR A 389 -11.01 -7.29 0.40
N SER A 390 -11.12 -8.62 0.31
CA SER A 390 -11.30 -9.47 1.48
C SER A 390 -10.21 -9.24 2.54
N GLY A 391 -10.56 -9.46 3.80
CA GLY A 391 -9.66 -9.20 4.93
C GLY A 391 -9.52 -7.73 5.33
N GLY A 392 -10.43 -6.86 4.87
CA GLY A 392 -10.47 -5.45 5.27
C GLY A 392 -9.30 -4.63 4.74
N ILE A 393 -8.89 -4.91 3.49
CA ILE A 393 -7.84 -4.19 2.80
C ILE A 393 -8.47 -3.32 1.71
N LYS A 394 -8.07 -2.06 1.68
CA LYS A 394 -8.38 -1.15 0.58
C LYS A 394 -7.15 -0.82 -0.24
N ARG A 395 -7.41 -0.45 -1.49
CA ARG A 395 -6.40 -0.05 -2.46
C ARG A 395 -6.88 1.12 -3.30
N VAL A 396 -5.96 2.03 -3.57
CA VAL A 396 -6.13 3.08 -4.59
C VAL A 396 -4.91 3.10 -5.46
N ARG A 397 -5.08 3.13 -6.79
CA ARG A 397 -3.97 3.23 -7.73
C ARG A 397 -4.25 4.31 -8.76
N GLY A 398 -3.23 5.09 -9.06
CA GLY A 398 -3.27 6.14 -10.08
C GLY A 398 -2.00 6.07 -10.90
N SER A 399 -2.15 6.02 -12.21
CA SER A 399 -1.02 5.91 -13.14
C SER A 399 -1.24 6.87 -14.29
N LEU A 400 -0.19 7.61 -14.66
CA LEU A 400 -0.15 8.32 -15.94
C LEU A 400 0.69 7.46 -16.87
N SER A 401 0.01 6.50 -17.50
CA SER A 401 0.63 5.52 -18.38
C SER A 401 1.51 6.23 -19.41
N GLY A 402 2.76 5.80 -19.51
CA GLY A 402 3.71 6.40 -20.43
C GLY A 402 4.50 7.59 -19.89
N ALA A 403 4.20 8.13 -18.71
CA ALA A 403 4.90 9.26 -18.07
C ALA A 403 5.67 8.86 -16.78
N GLY A 404 5.85 7.57 -16.52
CA GLY A 404 6.62 7.07 -15.36
C GLY A 404 5.90 7.06 -14.02
N TYR A 405 4.89 7.93 -13.85
CA TYR A 405 4.13 8.07 -12.60
C TYR A 405 3.17 6.91 -12.35
N ASN A 406 3.29 6.31 -11.16
CA ASN A 406 2.43 5.23 -10.71
C ASN A 406 2.36 5.22 -9.19
N ASN A 407 1.23 5.62 -8.67
CA ASN A 407 1.00 5.83 -7.26
C ASN A 407 0.02 4.78 -6.73
N LEU A 408 0.22 4.40 -5.49
CA LEU A 408 -0.51 3.30 -4.87
C LEU A 408 -0.71 3.57 -3.38
N LEU A 409 -1.91 3.34 -2.90
CA LEU A 409 -2.17 3.07 -1.50
C LEU A 409 -2.58 1.60 -1.37
N TYR A 410 -2.00 0.88 -0.41
CA TYR A 410 -2.57 -0.32 0.18
C TYR A 410 -2.70 -0.09 1.68
N GLY A 411 -3.89 -0.28 2.23
CA GLY A 411 -4.11 -0.01 3.64
C GLY A 411 -5.20 -0.86 4.25
N SER A 412 -5.14 -1.01 5.56
CA SER A 412 -6.31 -1.42 6.34
C SER A 412 -7.44 -0.43 6.12
N GLU A 413 -8.67 -0.91 6.13
CA GLU A 413 -9.88 -0.10 6.08
C GLU A 413 -9.76 1.14 7.01
N GLY A 414 -9.45 0.93 8.29
CA GLY A 414 -9.30 1.99 9.31
C GLY A 414 -8.14 2.98 9.14
N ASN A 415 -7.33 2.90 8.08
CA ASN A 415 -6.09 3.68 7.90
C ASN A 415 -5.10 3.54 9.06
N LYS A 416 -5.19 2.47 9.85
CA LYS A 416 -4.26 2.22 10.97
C LYS A 416 -2.94 1.62 10.48
N LYS A 417 -2.99 0.80 9.43
CA LYS A 417 -1.82 0.16 8.83
C LYS A 417 -1.87 0.36 7.33
N GLY A 418 -0.73 0.57 6.69
CA GLY A 418 -0.71 0.80 5.26
C GLY A 418 0.65 1.14 4.69
N VAL A 419 0.65 1.27 3.36
CA VAL A 419 1.72 1.82 2.56
C VAL A 419 1.13 2.77 1.53
N ILE A 420 1.79 3.90 1.32
CA ILE A 420 1.57 4.80 0.19
C ILE A 420 2.86 4.88 -0.60
N LEU A 421 2.81 4.60 -1.90
CA LEU A 421 3.93 4.66 -2.84
C LEU A 421 3.63 5.72 -3.88
N PHE A 422 4.50 6.71 -4.01
CA PHE A 422 4.44 7.72 -5.08
C PHE A 422 5.68 7.52 -5.94
N ALA A 423 5.49 6.96 -7.13
CA ALA A 423 6.59 6.66 -8.03
C ALA A 423 6.69 7.74 -9.10
N ASN A 424 7.89 8.21 -9.38
CA ASN A 424 8.23 8.88 -10.64
C ASN A 424 9.00 7.96 -11.58
N GLN A 425 9.41 6.77 -11.11
CA GLN A 425 9.74 5.62 -11.93
C GLN A 425 9.05 4.38 -11.37
N SER A 426 8.11 3.84 -12.15
CA SER A 426 7.44 2.58 -11.79
C SER A 426 8.44 1.43 -11.60
N PRO A 427 8.17 0.51 -10.66
CA PRO A 427 8.99 -0.69 -10.51
C PRO A 427 8.94 -1.55 -11.78
N THR A 428 10.00 -2.31 -12.02
CA THR A 428 10.11 -3.26 -13.15
C THR A 428 9.07 -4.37 -13.11
N ARG A 429 8.67 -4.77 -11.90
CA ARG A 429 7.52 -5.65 -11.65
C ARG A 429 6.29 -4.81 -11.33
N ASN A 430 5.11 -5.42 -11.40
CA ASN A 430 3.86 -4.75 -11.04
C ASN A 430 3.95 -4.05 -9.66
N ILE A 431 3.60 -2.76 -9.61
CA ILE A 431 3.59 -1.95 -8.38
C ILE A 431 2.73 -2.56 -7.27
N ASP A 432 1.66 -3.29 -7.63
CA ASP A 432 0.81 -4.00 -6.67
C ASP A 432 1.60 -5.06 -5.88
N SER A 433 2.55 -5.74 -6.52
CA SER A 433 3.41 -6.72 -5.85
C SER A 433 4.34 -6.05 -4.83
N LEU A 434 4.93 -4.91 -5.20
CA LEU A 434 5.78 -4.14 -4.29
C LEU A 434 4.95 -3.55 -3.14
N GLY A 435 3.80 -2.96 -3.45
CA GLY A 435 2.86 -2.41 -2.48
C GLY A 435 2.40 -3.46 -1.47
N LYS A 436 1.98 -4.65 -1.91
CA LYS A 436 1.61 -5.74 -0.99
C LYS A 436 2.77 -6.17 -0.09
N THR A 437 3.98 -6.28 -0.65
CA THR A 437 5.18 -6.64 0.12
C THR A 437 5.48 -5.61 1.20
N LEU A 438 5.42 -4.32 0.86
CA LEU A 438 5.66 -3.21 1.79
C LEU A 438 4.51 -3.03 2.79
N TYR A 439 3.28 -3.34 2.41
CA TYR A 439 2.14 -3.40 3.34
C TYR A 439 2.34 -4.47 4.41
N ASP A 440 2.73 -5.69 4.02
CA ASP A 440 3.04 -6.74 4.98
C ASP A 440 4.24 -6.35 5.87
N LEU A 441 5.26 -5.72 5.29
CA LEU A 441 6.37 -5.16 6.07
C LEU A 441 5.88 -4.16 7.14
N ALA A 442 5.01 -3.21 6.79
CA ALA A 442 4.41 -2.29 7.75
C ALA A 442 3.53 -3.02 8.78
N ARG A 443 2.77 -4.04 8.36
CA ARG A 443 1.82 -4.74 9.22
C ARG A 443 2.47 -5.50 10.38
N TYR A 444 3.66 -6.07 10.15
CA TYR A 444 4.30 -6.99 11.07
C TYR A 444 5.56 -6.46 11.74
N TYR A 445 6.15 -5.38 11.22
CA TYR A 445 7.37 -4.80 11.74
C TYR A 445 7.13 -3.32 12.03
N ASN A 446 7.51 -2.87 13.22
CA ASN A 446 7.53 -1.43 13.57
C ASN A 446 8.80 -0.78 12.99
N GLU A 447 8.96 0.53 13.06
CA GLU A 447 10.24 1.15 12.63
C GLU A 447 11.41 0.70 13.52
N ASN A 448 11.16 0.62 14.84
CA ASN A 448 12.13 0.22 15.87
C ASN A 448 11.86 -1.20 16.41
#